data_AF-A0A317J3U8-F1
#
_entry.id   AF-A0A317J3U8-F1
#
_cell.length_a   1.000
_cell.length_b   1.000
_cell.length_c   1.000
_cell.angle_alpha   90.00
_cell.angle_beta   90.00
_cell.angle_gamma   90.00
#
_symmetry.space_group_name_H-M   'P 1'
#
loop_
_entity.id
_entity.type
_entity.pdbx_description
1 polymer ?
#
loop_
_entity_poly.entity_id
_entity_poly.type
_entity_poly.pdbx_seq_one_letter_code
_entity_poly.pdbx_strand_id
1 'polypeptide(L)'
;MRPQNYREWIYLSSGLGMTYGPLERPGEPNFDNVFVNPSAYKAFLQSGRWPDKTVFVLEVRASQSKGSINRGGHFQGDVIGIETHVKDEKRFPRKWAFFGFRQGSDTSEPPAAETSNCYTCHEPNGAVDTTFVQFYPTLIPVAKEKSTMK
;
A
#
# COMPACT_ATOMS: atom_id res chain seq x y z
N MET A 1 3.29 13.01 -8.52
CA MET A 1 4.68 13.04 -8.05
C MET A 1 4.86 11.99 -7.00
N ARG A 2 6.00 11.31 -7.00
CA ARG A 2 6.38 10.33 -5.99
C ARG A 2 6.54 11.00 -4.62
N PRO A 3 5.93 10.49 -3.53
CA PRO A 3 6.25 10.93 -2.18
C PRO A 3 7.73 10.65 -1.88
N GLN A 4 8.48 11.63 -1.38
CA GLN A 4 9.93 11.48 -1.16
C GLN A 4 10.28 11.08 0.29
N ASN A 5 9.49 11.51 1.27
CA ASN A 5 9.73 11.29 2.70
C ASN A 5 8.76 10.29 3.35
N TYR A 6 8.11 9.41 2.58
CA TYR A 6 7.12 8.47 3.12
C TYR A 6 7.69 7.45 4.12
N ARG A 7 9.01 7.27 4.16
CA ARG A 7 9.65 6.40 5.16
C ARG A 7 9.58 6.96 6.58
N GLU A 8 9.21 8.23 6.73
CA GLU A 8 8.90 8.88 8.02
C GLU A 8 7.39 8.84 8.33
N TRP A 9 6.57 8.26 7.45
CA TRP A 9 5.14 8.12 7.67
C TRP A 9 4.83 6.89 8.51
N ILE A 10 3.54 6.66 8.80
CA ILE A 10 3.15 5.55 9.66
C ILE A 10 3.20 4.26 8.86
N TYR A 11 4.17 3.42 9.20
CA TYR A 11 4.23 2.04 8.75
C TYR A 11 3.03 1.25 9.30
N LEU A 12 2.38 0.47 8.43
CA LEU A 12 1.19 -0.30 8.76
C LEU A 12 1.48 -1.80 8.90
N SER A 13 2.19 -2.37 7.93
CA SER A 13 2.56 -3.78 7.91
C SER A 13 3.54 -4.06 6.76
N SER A 14 4.13 -5.25 6.79
CA SER A 14 4.88 -5.83 5.69
C SER A 14 4.27 -7.16 5.27
N GLY A 15 4.22 -7.39 3.97
CA GLY A 15 3.92 -8.68 3.36
C GLY A 15 5.19 -9.33 2.82
N LEU A 16 5.23 -10.65 2.79
CA LEU A 16 6.27 -11.42 2.08
C LEU A 16 5.60 -12.36 1.08
N GLY A 17 5.96 -12.23 -0.19
CA GLY A 17 5.44 -13.10 -1.26
C GLY A 17 3.95 -12.90 -1.52
N MET A 18 3.43 -11.70 -1.26
CA MET A 18 2.02 -11.42 -1.51
C MET A 18 1.79 -11.17 -3.01
N THR A 19 1.04 -12.07 -3.65
CA THR A 19 0.82 -12.10 -5.10
C THR A 19 -0.55 -11.54 -5.46
N TYR A 20 -0.63 -10.23 -5.66
CA TYR A 20 -1.84 -9.55 -6.16
C TYR A 20 -1.53 -8.30 -6.99
N GLY A 21 -0.26 -8.06 -7.33
CA GLY A 21 0.22 -6.82 -7.94
C GLY A 21 1.07 -7.06 -9.21
N PRO A 22 1.26 -6.05 -10.06
CA PRO A 22 1.95 -6.20 -11.35
C PRO A 22 3.48 -6.40 -11.21
N LEU A 23 4.02 -6.35 -10.00
CA LEU A 23 5.45 -6.50 -9.68
C LEU A 23 5.84 -7.91 -9.21
N GLU A 24 4.99 -8.90 -9.46
CA GLU A 24 5.30 -10.32 -9.24
C GLU A 24 6.53 -10.76 -10.04
N ARG A 25 7.39 -11.58 -9.42
CA ARG A 25 8.60 -12.11 -10.05
C ARG A 25 8.81 -13.58 -9.69
N PRO A 26 9.27 -14.43 -10.63
CA PRO A 26 9.78 -15.75 -10.31
C PRO A 26 11.04 -15.66 -9.43
N GLY A 27 11.15 -16.51 -8.41
CA GLY A 27 12.33 -16.60 -7.53
C GLY A 27 12.02 -16.27 -6.08
N GLU A 28 12.93 -15.51 -5.44
CA GLU A 28 12.79 -15.07 -4.05
C GLU A 28 11.57 -14.14 -3.89
N PRO A 29 10.69 -14.37 -2.89
CA PRO A 29 9.46 -13.59 -2.73
C PRO A 29 9.77 -12.12 -2.46
N ASN A 30 9.04 -11.18 -3.05
CA ASN A 30 9.22 -9.76 -2.72
C ASN A 30 8.61 -9.41 -1.36
N PHE A 31 9.17 -8.40 -0.71
CA PHE A 31 8.53 -7.74 0.42
C PHE A 31 7.70 -6.55 -0.05
N ASP A 32 6.54 -6.40 0.56
CA ASP A 32 5.66 -5.25 0.43
C ASP A 32 5.69 -4.48 1.74
N ASN A 33 6.00 -3.18 1.74
CA ASN A 33 5.89 -2.34 2.95
C ASN A 33 4.86 -1.26 2.73
N VAL A 34 3.85 -1.20 3.59
CA VAL A 34 2.78 -0.23 3.48
C VAL A 34 2.96 0.89 4.49
N PHE A 35 2.89 2.13 4.00
CA PHE A 35 2.92 3.35 4.79
C PHE A 35 1.69 4.20 4.48
N VAL A 36 1.24 4.99 5.45
CA VAL A 36 0.16 5.97 5.27
C VAL A 36 0.51 7.29 5.93
N ASN A 37 0.11 8.41 5.32
CA ASN A 37 0.41 9.74 5.85
C ASN A 37 -0.12 9.92 7.30
N PRO A 38 0.64 10.55 8.21
CA PRO A 38 0.32 10.56 9.64
C PRO A 38 -1.05 11.12 10.02
N SER A 39 -1.54 12.13 9.29
CA SER A 39 -2.86 12.70 9.54
C SER A 39 -4.00 11.72 9.25
N ALA A 40 -3.90 10.95 8.16
CA ALA A 40 -4.88 9.93 7.80
C ALA A 40 -4.89 8.78 8.82
N TYR A 41 -3.71 8.34 9.28
CA TYR A 41 -3.62 7.34 10.35
C TYR A 41 -4.35 7.78 11.62
N LYS A 42 -4.09 9.01 12.09
CA LYS A 42 -4.74 9.57 13.29
C LYS A 42 -6.27 9.64 13.13
N ALA A 43 -6.75 10.08 11.97
CA ALA A 43 -8.18 10.13 11.67
C ALA A 43 -8.81 8.73 11.60
N PHE A 44 -8.09 7.75 11.07
CA PHE A 44 -8.54 6.36 11.04
C PHE A 44 -8.69 5.78 12.44
N LEU A 45 -7.73 6.02 13.35
CA LEU A 45 -7.84 5.57 14.74
C LEU A 45 -9.10 6.09 15.44
N GLN A 46 -9.55 7.30 15.09
CA GLN A 46 -10.74 7.91 15.69
C GLN A 46 -12.05 7.39 15.08
N SER A 47 -12.07 7.12 13.77
CA SER A 47 -13.32 6.94 13.02
C SER A 47 -13.46 5.59 12.31
N GLY A 48 -12.37 4.81 12.20
CA GLY A 48 -12.28 3.62 11.36
C GLY A 48 -12.37 3.92 9.86
N ARG A 49 -12.29 5.19 9.43
CA ARG A 49 -12.42 5.61 8.03
C ARG A 49 -11.22 6.45 7.58
N TRP A 50 -10.90 6.34 6.29
CA TRP A 50 -9.87 7.15 5.64
C TRP A 50 -10.42 8.51 5.25
N PRO A 51 -9.87 9.63 5.77
CA PRO A 51 -10.29 10.98 5.38
C PRO A 51 -9.86 11.30 3.94
N ASP A 52 -10.44 12.36 3.36
CA ASP A 52 -9.93 12.93 2.12
C ASP A 52 -8.43 13.28 2.27
N LYS A 53 -7.68 13.22 1.16
CA LYS A 53 -6.22 13.38 1.11
C LYS A 53 -5.42 12.28 1.82
N THR A 54 -6.03 11.11 2.05
CA THR A 54 -5.28 9.92 2.46
C THR A 54 -4.33 9.49 1.33
N VAL A 55 -3.08 9.20 1.66
CA VAL A 55 -2.08 8.68 0.74
C VAL A 55 -1.43 7.45 1.35
N PHE A 56 -1.59 6.33 0.66
CA PHE A 56 -0.81 5.12 0.92
C PHE A 56 0.41 5.06 0.00
N VAL A 57 1.49 4.51 0.54
CA VAL A 57 2.67 4.12 -0.22
C VAL A 57 2.93 2.64 0.02
N LEU A 58 2.99 1.87 -1.06
CA LEU A 58 3.46 0.50 -1.09
C LEU A 58 4.89 0.52 -1.66
N GLU A 59 5.89 0.27 -0.83
CA GLU A 59 7.28 0.09 -1.25
C GLU A 59 7.56 -1.41 -1.43
N VAL A 60 7.80 -1.82 -2.67
CA VAL A 60 8.16 -3.20 -3.01
C VAL A 60 9.68 -3.33 -2.96
N ARG A 61 10.18 -4.30 -2.18
CA ARG A 61 11.60 -4.59 -2.02
C ARG A 61 11.93 -6.03 -2.39
N ALA A 62 13.11 -6.23 -2.95
CA ALA A 62 13.63 -7.59 -3.14
C ALA A 62 13.82 -8.24 -1.77
N SER A 63 13.64 -9.55 -1.66
CA SER A 63 14.09 -10.29 -0.49
C SER A 63 15.46 -10.92 -0.71
N GLN A 64 16.17 -11.15 0.39
CA GLN A 64 17.42 -11.89 0.42
C GLN A 64 17.35 -12.93 1.55
N SER A 65 17.83 -14.13 1.27
CA SER A 65 17.91 -15.23 2.23
C SER A 65 19.35 -15.47 2.73
N LYS A 66 20.36 -15.08 1.95
CA LYS A 66 21.77 -15.27 2.25
C LYS A 66 22.42 -13.93 2.62
N GLY A 67 22.83 -13.76 3.87
CA GLY A 67 23.56 -12.56 4.31
C GLY A 67 24.00 -12.61 5.77
N SER A 68 25.24 -12.18 6.04
CA SER A 68 25.83 -12.04 7.38
C SER A 68 25.48 -13.22 8.31
N ILE A 69 24.86 -12.94 9.46
CA ILE A 69 24.46 -13.89 10.50
C ILE A 69 23.12 -14.58 10.22
N ASN A 70 22.46 -14.31 9.09
CA ASN A 70 21.18 -14.92 8.78
C ASN A 70 21.35 -16.42 8.54
N ARG A 71 20.80 -17.23 9.44
CA ARG A 71 20.82 -18.70 9.36
C ARG A 71 19.52 -19.29 8.83
N GLY A 72 18.49 -18.47 8.60
CA GLY A 72 17.20 -18.89 8.04
C GLY A 72 16.17 -17.75 7.99
N GLY A 73 15.29 -17.78 6.98
CA GLY A 73 14.32 -16.70 6.70
C GLY A 73 14.84 -15.68 5.69
N HIS A 74 14.08 -14.59 5.50
CA HIS A 74 14.36 -13.55 4.51
C HIS A 74 14.45 -12.16 5.16
N PHE A 75 15.26 -11.28 4.58
CA PHE A 75 15.34 -9.86 4.92
C PHE A 75 15.23 -8.99 3.66
N GLN A 76 14.90 -7.71 3.85
CA GLN A 76 14.65 -6.80 2.75
C GLN A 76 15.96 -6.27 2.13
N GLY A 77 16.04 -6.32 0.81
CA GLY A 77 17.12 -5.77 -0.02
C GLY A 77 16.72 -4.47 -0.71
N ASP A 78 17.10 -4.30 -1.98
CA ASP A 78 16.86 -3.08 -2.75
C ASP A 78 15.37 -2.79 -3.02
N VAL A 79 15.05 -1.51 -3.26
CA VAL A 79 13.72 -1.08 -3.71
C VAL A 79 13.54 -1.44 -5.18
N ILE A 80 12.49 -2.19 -5.47
CA ILE A 80 12.09 -2.58 -6.83
C ILE A 80 11.16 -1.54 -7.44
N GLY A 81 10.22 -1.01 -6.65
CA GLY A 81 9.21 -0.09 -7.13
C GLY A 81 8.39 0.49 -6.00
N ILE A 82 7.62 1.53 -6.34
CA ILE A 82 6.66 2.13 -5.43
C ILE A 82 5.32 2.25 -6.12
N GLU A 83 4.27 1.90 -5.41
CA GLU A 83 2.90 2.20 -5.81
C GLU A 83 2.26 3.09 -4.75
N THR A 84 1.37 3.99 -5.17
CA THR A 84 0.63 4.84 -4.25
C THR A 84 -0.86 4.77 -4.53
N HIS A 85 -1.65 4.84 -3.47
CA HIS A 85 -3.10 4.83 -3.53
C HIS A 85 -3.61 6.06 -2.78
N VAL A 86 -4.21 6.99 -3.52
CA VAL A 86 -4.48 8.36 -3.09
C VAL A 86 -5.97 8.60 -3.09
N LYS A 87 -6.51 9.02 -1.94
CA LYS A 87 -7.87 9.56 -1.84
C LYS A 87 -7.83 11.07 -2.10
N ASP A 88 -8.56 11.50 -3.12
CA ASP A 88 -8.84 12.89 -3.39
C ASP A 88 -10.22 13.01 -4.04
N GLU A 89 -11.23 13.30 -3.21
CA GLU A 89 -12.65 13.30 -3.65
C GLU A 89 -12.95 14.37 -4.70
N LYS A 90 -12.15 15.44 -4.75
CA LYS A 90 -12.32 16.52 -5.73
C LYS A 90 -11.61 16.22 -7.04
N ARG A 91 -10.45 15.55 -6.98
CA ARG A 91 -9.60 15.32 -8.14
C ARG A 91 -10.00 14.06 -8.92
N PHE A 92 -10.51 13.04 -8.24
CA PHE A 92 -10.78 11.74 -8.85
C PHE A 92 -12.28 11.41 -8.79
N PRO A 93 -12.93 11.06 -9.92
CA PRO A 93 -14.34 10.68 -9.93
C PRO A 93 -14.67 9.51 -9.00
N ARG A 94 -13.76 8.54 -8.89
CA ARG A 94 -13.88 7.38 -7.97
C ARG A 94 -13.38 7.67 -6.56
N LYS A 95 -13.05 8.93 -6.26
CA LYS A 95 -12.42 9.41 -5.02
C LYS A 95 -11.01 8.87 -4.76
N TRP A 96 -10.64 7.73 -5.33
CA TRP A 96 -9.33 7.13 -5.22
C TRP A 96 -8.62 7.04 -6.57
N ALA A 97 -7.30 7.13 -6.56
CA ALA A 97 -6.46 6.86 -7.71
C ALA A 97 -5.18 6.11 -7.33
N PHE A 98 -4.71 5.26 -8.25
CA PHE A 98 -3.46 4.51 -8.13
C PHE A 98 -2.37 5.16 -8.97
N PHE A 99 -1.12 5.08 -8.54
CA PHE A 99 0.04 5.54 -9.31
C PHE A 99 1.21 4.59 -9.08
N GLY A 100 1.86 4.15 -10.16
CA GLY A 100 3.04 3.29 -10.11
C GLY A 100 4.31 4.06 -10.51
N PHE A 101 5.34 3.96 -9.68
CA PHE A 101 6.65 4.58 -9.89
C PHE A 101 7.70 3.46 -10.01
N ARG A 102 8.17 3.24 -11.23
CA ARG A 102 9.34 2.37 -11.46
C ARG A 102 10.60 3.06 -10.95
N GLN A 103 11.64 2.27 -10.71
CA GLN A 103 12.96 2.79 -10.33
C GLN A 103 13.41 3.89 -11.32
N GLY A 104 13.79 5.06 -10.78
CA GLY A 104 14.21 6.22 -11.57
C GLY A 104 13.09 7.15 -12.07
N SER A 105 11.80 6.85 -11.82
CA SER A 105 10.69 7.74 -12.21
C SER A 105 10.11 8.52 -11.01
N ASP A 106 10.08 9.84 -11.13
CA ASP A 106 9.47 10.74 -10.13
C ASP A 106 8.02 11.12 -10.46
N THR A 107 7.60 10.87 -11.70
CA THR A 107 6.24 11.13 -12.20
C THR A 107 5.58 9.82 -12.61
N SER A 108 4.25 9.84 -12.53
CA SER A 108 3.37 8.74 -12.88
C SER A 108 1.99 9.33 -13.12
N GLU A 109 1.24 8.73 -14.03
CA GLU A 109 -0.16 9.03 -14.31
C GLU A 109 -1.03 7.90 -13.79
N PRO A 110 -2.27 8.19 -13.35
CA PRO A 110 -3.14 7.14 -12.90
C PRO A 110 -3.57 6.26 -14.09
N PRO A 111 -3.93 4.99 -13.86
CA PRO A 111 -4.43 4.14 -14.93
C PRO A 111 -5.58 4.83 -15.68
N ALA A 112 -5.47 4.94 -17.01
CA ALA A 112 -6.43 5.66 -17.84
C ALA A 112 -7.81 4.99 -17.89
N ALA A 113 -7.87 3.67 -17.71
CA ALA A 113 -9.09 2.89 -17.79
C ALA A 113 -9.71 2.63 -16.42
N GLU A 114 -11.03 2.83 -16.33
CA GLU A 114 -11.84 2.47 -15.16
C GLU A 114 -11.77 0.97 -14.83
N THR A 115 -11.46 0.14 -15.83
CA THR A 115 -11.28 -1.31 -15.73
C THR A 115 -9.86 -1.74 -15.39
N SER A 116 -8.98 -0.81 -14.98
CA SER A 116 -7.63 -1.21 -14.59
C SER A 116 -7.66 -2.27 -13.48
N ASN A 117 -6.71 -3.19 -13.53
CA ASN A 117 -6.59 -4.29 -12.56
C ASN A 117 -6.53 -3.79 -11.11
N CYS A 118 -6.08 -2.57 -10.87
CA CYS A 118 -6.07 -1.96 -9.55
C CYS A 118 -7.50 -1.77 -9.00
N TYR A 119 -8.39 -1.11 -9.76
CA TYR A 119 -9.75 -0.83 -9.28
C TYR A 119 -10.59 -2.11 -9.17
N THR A 120 -10.54 -2.97 -10.18
CA THR A 120 -11.33 -4.20 -10.22
C THR A 120 -10.92 -5.20 -9.14
N CYS A 121 -9.68 -5.13 -8.65
CA CYS A 121 -9.22 -5.90 -7.50
C CYS A 121 -9.55 -5.21 -6.16
N HIS A 122 -9.20 -3.93 -5.98
CA HIS A 122 -9.27 -3.26 -4.68
C HIS A 122 -10.69 -2.97 -4.20
N GLU A 123 -11.59 -2.59 -5.10
CA GLU A 123 -12.96 -2.20 -4.71
C GLU A 123 -13.78 -3.34 -4.10
N PRO A 124 -13.84 -4.53 -4.71
CA PRO A 124 -14.57 -5.64 -4.11
C PRO A 124 -13.83 -6.28 -2.92
N ASN A 125 -12.50 -6.26 -2.89
CA ASN A 125 -11.72 -7.04 -1.93
C ASN A 125 -11.16 -6.24 -0.74
N GLY A 126 -11.17 -4.91 -0.78
CA GLY A 126 -10.69 -4.07 0.32
C GLY A 126 -11.64 -4.11 1.53
N ALA A 127 -11.12 -4.41 2.73
CA ALA A 127 -11.94 -4.48 3.94
C ALA A 127 -12.50 -3.13 4.39
N VAL A 128 -11.82 -2.01 4.15
CA VAL A 128 -12.34 -0.66 4.46
C VAL A 128 -12.14 0.23 3.25
N ASP A 129 -13.22 0.78 2.72
CA ASP A 129 -13.19 1.51 1.44
C ASP A 129 -12.53 0.62 0.37
N THR A 130 -11.54 1.10 -0.39
CA THR A 130 -10.78 0.32 -1.38
C THR A 130 -9.43 -0.19 -0.86
N THR A 131 -9.27 -0.31 0.46
CA THR A 131 -7.98 -0.61 1.11
C THR A 131 -7.99 -1.96 1.85
N PHE A 132 -6.86 -2.66 1.84
CA PHE A 132 -6.72 -4.00 2.41
C PHE A 132 -6.45 -3.99 3.93
N VAL A 133 -7.30 -3.32 4.71
CA VAL A 133 -7.15 -3.23 6.19
C VAL A 133 -7.11 -4.60 6.87
N GLN A 134 -7.63 -5.66 6.25
CA GLN A 134 -7.50 -7.04 6.74
C GLN A 134 -6.04 -7.50 6.90
N PHE A 135 -5.10 -6.86 6.21
CA PHE A 135 -3.65 -7.14 6.29
C PHE A 135 -2.88 -6.12 7.14
N TYR A 136 -3.56 -5.20 7.83
CA TYR A 136 -2.95 -4.22 8.74
C TYR A 136 -3.33 -4.57 10.19
N PRO A 137 -2.52 -5.39 10.90
CA PRO A 137 -2.89 -5.95 12.20
C PRO A 137 -3.21 -4.91 13.27
N THR A 138 -2.56 -3.74 13.21
CA THR A 138 -2.80 -2.63 14.14
C THR A 138 -4.12 -1.91 13.87
N LEU A 139 -4.65 -1.98 12.65
CA LEU A 139 -5.84 -1.24 12.24
C LEU A 139 -7.10 -2.09 12.13
N ILE A 140 -6.97 -3.40 11.89
CA ILE A 140 -8.13 -4.29 11.80
C ILE A 140 -9.02 -4.26 13.07
N PRO A 141 -8.51 -4.18 14.32
CA PRO A 141 -9.38 -4.11 15.49
C PRO A 141 -10.17 -2.80 15.56
N VAL A 142 -9.55 -1.69 15.15
CA VAL A 142 -10.22 -0.37 15.08
C VAL A 142 -11.36 -0.40 14.07
N ALA A 143 -11.12 -0.96 12.88
CA ALA A 143 -12.14 -1.07 11.85
C ALA A 143 -13.34 -1.92 12.30
N LYS A 144 -13.08 -2.99 13.06
CA LYS A 144 -14.12 -3.83 13.68
C LYS A 144 -14.88 -3.07 14.76
N GLU A 145 -14.19 -2.41 15.69
CA GLU A 145 -14.79 -1.62 16.77
C GLU A 145 -15.69 -0.50 16.23
N LYS A 146 -15.26 0.16 15.15
CA LYS A 146 -16.00 1.26 14.51
C LYS A 146 -17.03 0.79 13.46
N SER A 147 -17.18 -0.51 13.26
CA SER A 147 -18.09 -1.11 12.26
C SER A 147 -17.92 -0.50 10.86
N THR A 148 -16.67 -0.37 10.42
CA THR A 148 -16.32 0.21 9.11
C THR A 148 -15.82 -0.80 8.10
N MET A 149 -15.69 -2.06 8.52
CA MET A 149 -15.41 -3.17 7.61
C MET A 149 -16.58 -3.44 6.68
N LYS A 150 -16.27 -3.80 5.43
CA LYS A 150 -17.22 -4.39 4.48
C LYS A 150 -17.57 -5.83 4.84
#